data_AF-A0A7R9X7N9-F1
#
_entry.id   AF-A0A7R9X7N9-F1
#
_cell.length_a   1.000
_cell.length_b   1.000
_cell.length_c   1.000
_cell.angle_alpha   90.00
_cell.angle_beta   90.00
_cell.angle_gamma   90.00
#
_symmetry.space_group_name_H-M   'P 1'
#
loop_
_entity.id
_entity.type
_entity.pdbx_description
1 polymer ?
#
loop_
_entity_poly.entity_id
_entity_poly.type
_entity_poly.pdbx_seq_one_letter_code
_entity_poly.pdbx_strand_id
1 'polypeptide(L)'
;NMKLNFSDLTTPAQIQAVAGSLETLPLVEEVVHYWIAQLDKILVENQQIRQETEEVGPRTEIQYWKHHLAKFDTLVEQLKSTKVTNTIQVLVVAKSKLLMKWRMVQNEIIDIWNESFDNVKYLTSMQKFFEPLYHCDPE
;
A
#
# COMPACT_ATOMS: atom_id res chain seq x y z
N ASN A 1 -5.84 -15.06 28.51
CA ASN A 1 -5.22 -14.25 27.45
C ASN A 1 -5.02 -15.08 26.20
N MET A 2 -6.09 -15.31 25.45
CA MET A 2 -6.04 -16.06 24.19
C MET A 2 -5.50 -15.12 23.10
N LYS A 3 -4.24 -15.31 22.69
CA LYS A 3 -3.72 -14.67 21.49
C LYS A 3 -4.41 -15.33 20.30
N LEU A 4 -5.26 -14.57 19.60
CA LEU A 4 -5.88 -15.05 18.37
C LEU A 4 -4.78 -15.37 17.34
N ASN A 5 -4.77 -16.59 16.82
CA ASN A 5 -3.81 -16.98 15.79
C ASN A 5 -4.38 -16.75 14.39
N PHE A 6 -4.05 -15.61 13.79
CA PHE A 6 -4.54 -15.21 12.47
C PHE A 6 -4.07 -16.10 11.31
N SER A 7 -3.04 -16.94 11.51
CA SER A 7 -2.64 -17.94 10.50
C SER A 7 -3.70 -19.02 10.29
N ASP A 8 -4.64 -19.17 11.22
CA ASP A 8 -5.58 -20.28 11.25
C ASP A 8 -6.94 -19.89 10.63
N LEU A 9 -7.12 -18.64 10.21
CA LEU A 9 -8.27 -18.21 9.42
C LEU A 9 -8.12 -18.69 7.98
N THR A 10 -8.33 -19.98 7.72
CA THR A 10 -8.13 -20.58 6.38
C THR A 10 -9.43 -21.06 5.75
N THR A 11 -10.49 -21.23 6.53
CA THR A 11 -11.79 -21.73 6.07
C THR A 11 -12.93 -20.73 6.30
N PRO A 12 -14.00 -20.77 5.47
CA PRO A 12 -15.19 -19.94 5.69
C PRO A 12 -15.84 -20.14 7.05
N ALA A 13 -15.84 -21.36 7.59
CA ALA A 13 -16.41 -21.68 8.89
C ALA A 13 -15.66 -20.96 10.03
N GLN A 14 -14.32 -20.93 9.97
CA GLN A 14 -13.50 -20.20 10.95
C GLN A 14 -13.73 -18.68 10.85
N ILE A 15 -13.79 -18.14 9.63
CA ILE A 15 -14.10 -16.73 9.40
C ILE A 15 -15.45 -16.37 10.01
N GLN A 16 -16.48 -17.20 9.77
CA GLN A 16 -17.83 -16.98 10.33
C GLN A 16 -17.84 -17.08 11.86
N ALA A 17 -17.12 -18.03 12.43
CA ALA A 17 -17.01 -18.20 13.88
C ALA A 17 -16.35 -17.00 14.55
N VAL A 18 -15.27 -16.46 13.97
CA VAL A 18 -14.61 -15.27 14.49
C VAL A 18 -15.47 -14.02 14.30
N ALA A 19 -16.10 -13.87 13.14
CA ALA A 19 -16.97 -12.73 12.85
C ALA A 19 -18.19 -12.63 13.77
N GLY A 20 -18.70 -13.77 14.27
CA GLY A 20 -19.85 -13.83 15.17
C GLY A 20 -19.52 -13.77 16.67
N SER A 21 -18.24 -13.73 17.04
CA SER A 21 -17.81 -13.84 18.44
C SER A 21 -17.50 -12.48 19.06
N LEU A 22 -18.09 -12.22 20.23
CA LEU A 22 -17.88 -11.00 21.01
C LEU A 22 -16.48 -10.92 21.65
N GLU A 23 -15.76 -12.05 21.73
CA GLU A 23 -14.41 -12.10 22.28
C GLU A 23 -13.35 -11.89 21.19
N THR A 24 -13.55 -12.49 20.02
CA THR A 24 -12.50 -12.55 19.00
C THR A 24 -12.61 -11.47 17.93
N LEU A 25 -13.82 -11.03 17.57
CA LEU A 25 -14.01 -9.94 16.61
C LEU A 25 -13.29 -8.64 17.03
N PRO A 26 -13.36 -8.17 18.30
CA PRO A 26 -12.65 -6.96 18.71
C PRO A 26 -11.13 -7.05 18.53
N LEU A 27 -10.54 -8.24 18.70
CA LEU A 27 -9.10 -8.47 18.48
C LEU A 27 -8.75 -8.35 16.99
N VAL A 28 -9.63 -8.80 16.10
CA VAL A 28 -9.46 -8.61 14.65
C VAL A 28 -9.57 -7.13 14.29
N GLU A 29 -10.56 -6.44 14.84
CA GLU A 29 -10.76 -5.01 14.62
C GLU A 29 -9.56 -4.18 15.10
N GLU A 30 -8.98 -4.51 16.25
CA GLU A 30 -7.75 -3.87 16.78
C GLU A 30 -6.57 -4.05 15.82
N VAL A 31 -6.37 -5.25 15.28
CA VAL A 31 -5.30 -5.53 14.31
C VAL A 31 -5.49 -4.72 13.03
N VAL A 32 -6.72 -4.68 12.49
CA VAL A 32 -7.00 -3.91 11.27
C VAL A 32 -6.87 -2.41 11.53
N HIS A 33 -7.29 -1.93 12.70
CA HIS A 33 -7.09 -0.53 13.10
C HIS A 33 -5.60 -0.18 13.13
N TYR A 34 -4.76 -1.04 13.69
CA TYR A 34 -3.31 -0.86 13.68
C TYR A 34 -2.76 -0.80 12.24
N TRP A 35 -3.19 -1.70 11.35
CA TRP A 35 -2.76 -1.66 9.95
C TRP A 35 -3.19 -0.38 9.25
N ILE A 36 -4.42 0.09 9.45
CA ILE A 36 -4.90 1.38 8.93
C ILE A 36 -3.97 2.51 9.37
N ALA A 37 -3.62 2.57 10.66
CA ALA A 37 -2.73 3.60 11.18
C ALA A 37 -1.32 3.54 10.56
N GLN A 38 -0.79 2.34 10.30
CA GLN A 38 0.50 2.20 9.61
C GLN A 38 0.44 2.67 8.15
N LEU A 39 -0.63 2.31 7.44
CA LEU A 39 -0.82 2.74 6.05
C LEU A 39 -1.04 4.26 5.96
N ASP A 40 -1.85 4.85 6.85
CA ASP A 40 -2.03 6.31 6.95
C ASP A 40 -0.68 7.02 7.17
N LYS A 41 0.19 6.47 8.03
CA LYS A 41 1.54 7.02 8.23
C LYS A 41 2.37 7.00 6.94
N ILE A 42 2.33 5.89 6.20
CA ILE A 42 3.03 5.76 4.91
C ILE A 42 2.51 6.81 3.90
N LEU A 43 1.20 7.05 3.88
CA LEU A 43 0.58 8.05 3.00
C LEU A 43 1.02 9.48 3.34
N VAL A 44 1.06 9.83 4.63
CA VAL A 44 1.53 11.15 5.08
C VAL A 44 3.00 11.36 4.73
N GLU A 45 3.86 10.37 4.98
CA GLU A 45 5.28 10.42 4.60
C GLU A 45 5.44 10.58 3.07
N ASN A 46 4.63 9.88 2.28
CA ASN A 46 4.66 9.98 0.82
C ASN A 46 4.33 11.40 0.33
N GLN A 47 3.32 12.05 0.93
CA GLN A 47 2.95 13.42 0.59
C GLN A 47 4.04 14.43 0.96
N GLN A 48 4.72 14.25 2.09
CA GLN A 48 5.80 15.13 2.54
C GLN A 48 7.01 15.06 1.60
N ILE A 49 7.46 13.85 1.25
CA ILE A 49 8.61 13.67 0.35
C ILE A 49 8.36 14.37 -0.98
N ARG A 50 7.13 14.29 -1.51
CA ARG A 50 6.79 14.93 -2.80
C ARG A 50 6.92 16.45 -2.76
N GLN A 51 6.57 17.09 -1.64
CA GLN A 51 6.70 18.54 -1.47
C GLN A 51 8.17 18.99 -1.44
N GLU A 52 9.08 18.14 -0.96
CA GLU A 52 10.51 18.47 -0.86
C GLU A 52 11.27 18.35 -2.20
N THR A 53 10.66 17.69 -3.20
CA THR A 53 11.30 17.38 -4.51
C THR A 53 10.98 18.35 -5.64
N GLU A 54 10.51 19.57 -5.38
CA GLU A 54 10.05 20.48 -6.46
C GLU A 54 11.17 21.01 -7.38
N GLU A 55 12.46 20.84 -7.04
CA GLU A 55 13.61 21.28 -7.85
C GLU A 55 14.60 20.15 -8.21
N VAL A 56 14.17 19.14 -8.98
CA VAL A 56 15.07 18.02 -9.38
C VAL A 56 15.03 17.69 -10.87
N GLY A 57 16.23 17.46 -11.43
CA GLY A 57 16.40 17.17 -12.85
C GLY A 57 15.90 15.77 -13.28
N PRO A 58 15.79 15.51 -14.60
CA PRO A 58 15.14 14.31 -15.16
C PRO A 58 15.65 12.96 -14.63
N ARG A 59 16.97 12.84 -14.37
CA ARG A 59 17.55 11.60 -13.83
C ARG A 59 17.11 11.32 -12.41
N THR A 60 17.10 12.35 -11.56
CA THR A 60 16.64 12.22 -10.18
C THR A 60 15.17 11.83 -10.14
N GLU A 61 14.37 12.39 -11.04
CA GLU A 61 12.94 12.09 -11.07
C GLU A 61 12.62 10.66 -11.53
N ILE A 62 13.38 10.09 -12.48
CA ILE A 62 13.28 8.65 -12.80
C ILE A 62 13.60 7.79 -11.58
N GLN A 63 14.68 8.12 -10.85
CA GLN A 63 15.10 7.33 -9.69
C GLN A 63 14.08 7.40 -8.56
N TYR A 64 13.53 8.59 -8.31
CA TYR A 64 12.43 8.82 -7.38
C TYR A 64 11.25 7.90 -7.68
N TRP A 65 10.71 7.95 -8.91
CA TRP A 65 9.55 7.14 -9.28
C TRP A 65 9.84 5.64 -9.27
N LYS A 66 11.06 5.20 -9.62
CA LYS A 66 11.46 3.79 -9.50
C LYS A 66 11.51 3.33 -8.05
N HIS A 67 12.02 4.17 -7.15
CA HIS A 67 12.04 3.86 -5.72
C HIS A 67 10.62 3.79 -5.15
N HIS A 68 9.77 4.77 -5.47
CA HIS A 68 8.36 4.76 -5.08
C HIS A 68 7.64 3.53 -5.59
N LEU A 69 7.78 3.19 -6.88
CA LEU A 69 7.18 1.99 -7.45
C LEU A 69 7.60 0.74 -6.68
N ALA A 70 8.88 0.53 -6.40
CA ALA A 70 9.35 -0.65 -5.67
C ALA A 70 8.78 -0.73 -4.24
N LYS A 71 8.68 0.40 -3.53
CA LYS A 71 8.10 0.49 -2.19
C LYS A 71 6.61 0.11 -2.21
N PHE A 72 5.85 0.74 -3.09
CA PHE A 72 4.40 0.54 -3.16
C PHE A 72 4.01 -0.81 -3.77
N ASP A 73 4.84 -1.37 -4.66
CA ASP A 73 4.62 -2.72 -5.23
C ASP A 73 4.69 -3.79 -4.15
N THR A 74 5.72 -3.71 -3.30
CA THR A 74 5.86 -4.57 -2.12
C THR A 74 4.65 -4.46 -1.19
N LEU A 75 4.15 -3.24 -0.97
CA LEU A 75 3.02 -2.98 -0.09
C LEU A 75 1.71 -3.55 -0.68
N VAL A 76 1.48 -3.36 -1.98
CA VAL A 76 0.33 -3.93 -2.70
C VAL A 76 0.33 -5.46 -2.63
N GLU A 77 1.50 -6.11 -2.77
CA GLU A 77 1.61 -7.56 -2.62
C GLU A 77 1.30 -8.04 -1.19
N GLN A 78 1.73 -7.29 -0.16
CA GLN A 78 1.36 -7.60 1.22
C GLN A 78 -0.16 -7.51 1.46
N LEU A 79 -0.81 -6.50 0.87
CA LEU A 79 -2.27 -6.32 0.96
C LEU A 79 -3.05 -7.45 0.29
N LYS A 80 -2.47 -8.12 -0.71
CA LYS A 80 -3.03 -9.30 -1.39
C LYS A 80 -2.79 -10.61 -0.64
N SER A 81 -1.94 -10.62 0.40
CA SER A 81 -1.62 -11.84 1.14
C SER A 81 -2.86 -12.49 1.75
N THR A 82 -2.91 -13.82 1.76
CA THR A 82 -4.02 -14.62 2.33
C THR A 82 -4.38 -14.20 3.76
N LYS A 83 -3.36 -13.84 4.54
CA LYS A 83 -3.56 -13.35 5.92
C LYS A 83 -4.40 -12.07 5.94
N VAL A 84 -4.03 -11.08 5.13
CA VAL A 84 -4.75 -9.80 5.07
C VAL A 84 -6.16 -10.04 4.52
N THR A 85 -6.28 -10.75 3.39
CA THR A 85 -7.58 -10.99 2.75
C THR A 85 -8.57 -11.72 3.67
N ASN A 86 -8.12 -12.76 4.38
CA ASN A 86 -8.99 -13.49 5.32
C ASN A 86 -9.33 -12.66 6.56
N THR A 87 -8.42 -11.83 7.06
CA THR A 87 -8.68 -10.90 8.16
C THR A 87 -9.74 -9.86 7.76
N ILE A 88 -9.64 -9.31 6.55
CA ILE A 88 -10.64 -8.36 6.02
C ILE A 88 -11.97 -9.07 5.75
N GLN A 89 -11.95 -10.35 5.33
CA GLN A 89 -13.16 -11.13 5.14
C GLN A 89 -13.94 -11.33 6.45
N VAL A 90 -13.27 -11.46 7.60
CA VAL A 90 -13.91 -11.45 8.92
C VAL A 90 -14.69 -10.15 9.12
N LEU A 91 -14.07 -9.00 8.83
CA LEU A 91 -14.75 -7.70 8.94
C LEU A 91 -15.96 -7.60 7.99
N VAL A 92 -15.85 -8.14 6.77
CA VAL A 92 -16.96 -8.20 5.79
C VAL A 92 -18.13 -8.98 6.35
N VAL A 93 -17.89 -10.19 6.88
CA VAL A 93 -18.94 -11.04 7.45
C VAL A 93 -19.56 -10.39 8.70
N ALA A 94 -18.74 -9.77 9.54
CA ALA A 94 -19.18 -9.06 10.74
C ALA A 94 -19.89 -7.73 10.43
N LYS A 95 -19.87 -7.26 9.17
CA LYS A 95 -20.35 -5.93 8.75
C LYS A 95 -19.71 -4.80 9.57
N SER A 96 -18.43 -4.93 9.88
CA SER A 96 -17.71 -3.95 10.69
C SER A 96 -17.64 -2.59 9.97
N LYS A 97 -17.78 -1.52 10.75
CA LYS A 97 -17.65 -0.13 10.26
C LYS A 97 -16.23 0.20 9.79
N LEU A 98 -15.22 -0.54 10.25
CA LEU A 98 -13.82 -0.35 9.87
C LEU A 98 -13.55 -0.64 8.39
N LEU A 99 -14.41 -1.43 7.72
CA LEU A 99 -14.27 -1.76 6.30
C LEU A 99 -14.18 -0.52 5.41
N MET A 100 -14.94 0.53 5.74
CA MET A 100 -14.94 1.75 4.94
C MET A 100 -13.57 2.42 4.97
N LYS A 101 -13.01 2.64 6.17
CA LYS A 101 -11.69 3.26 6.33
C LYS A 101 -10.58 2.37 5.78
N TRP A 102 -10.65 1.05 5.97
CA TRP A 102 -9.70 0.13 5.34
C TRP A 102 -9.66 0.28 3.82
N ARG A 103 -10.84 0.25 3.16
CA ARG A 103 -10.93 0.40 1.70
C ARG A 103 -10.43 1.75 1.22
N MET A 104 -10.74 2.83 1.93
CA MET A 104 -10.24 4.16 1.57
C MET A 104 -8.71 4.18 1.52
N VAL A 105 -8.06 3.70 2.57
CA VAL A 105 -6.60 3.71 2.67
C VAL A 105 -5.97 2.72 1.67
N GLN A 106 -6.56 1.53 1.50
CA GLN A 106 -6.10 0.56 0.50
C GLN A 106 -6.17 1.13 -0.93
N ASN A 107 -7.24 1.84 -1.27
CA ASN A 107 -7.39 2.44 -2.58
C ASN A 107 -6.33 3.52 -2.83
N GLU A 108 -6.06 4.37 -1.83
CA GLU A 108 -5.04 5.42 -1.97
C GLU A 108 -3.63 4.83 -2.20
N ILE A 109 -3.30 3.72 -1.53
CA ILE A 109 -2.06 2.97 -1.78
C ILE A 109 -1.99 2.45 -3.22
N ILE A 110 -3.10 1.91 -3.74
CA ILE A 110 -3.19 1.40 -5.12
C ILE A 110 -3.07 2.54 -6.14
N ASP A 111 -3.68 3.70 -5.85
CA ASP A 111 -3.61 4.88 -6.73
C ASP A 111 -2.17 5.39 -6.83
N ILE A 112 -1.44 5.48 -5.71
CA ILE A 112 -0.02 5.88 -5.71
C ILE A 112 0.84 4.85 -6.47
N TRP A 113 0.55 3.56 -6.33
CA TRP A 113 1.25 2.52 -7.08
C TRP A 113 1.03 2.67 -8.59
N ASN A 114 -0.22 2.87 -9.03
CA ASN A 114 -0.55 3.09 -10.44
C ASN A 114 0.14 4.34 -11.00
N GLU A 115 0.07 5.45 -10.26
CA GLU A 115 0.77 6.69 -10.63
C GLU A 115 2.27 6.46 -10.78
N SER A 116 2.89 5.78 -9.80
CA SER A 116 4.32 5.47 -9.85
C SER A 116 4.67 4.59 -11.05
N PHE A 117 3.84 3.59 -11.34
CA PHE A 117 4.03 2.68 -12.47
C PHE A 117 3.98 3.43 -13.81
N ASP A 118 2.95 4.26 -14.00
CA ASP A 118 2.76 5.04 -15.22
C ASP A 118 3.88 6.09 -15.39
N ASN A 119 4.29 6.75 -14.31
CA ASN A 119 5.38 7.72 -14.34
C ASN A 119 6.72 7.06 -14.69
N VAL A 120 7.06 5.91 -14.10
CA VAL A 120 8.27 5.16 -14.48
C VAL A 120 8.24 4.81 -15.96
N LYS A 121 7.11 4.31 -16.47
CA LYS A 121 6.96 3.93 -17.88
C LYS A 121 7.14 5.14 -18.80
N TYR A 122 6.52 6.27 -18.47
CA TYR A 122 6.59 7.50 -19.25
C TYR A 122 8.01 8.08 -19.27
N LEU A 123 8.61 8.31 -18.10
CA LEU A 123 9.93 8.92 -17.97
C LEU A 123 11.04 8.05 -18.59
N THR A 124 10.94 6.72 -18.42
CA THR A 124 11.89 5.79 -19.07
C THR A 124 11.76 5.85 -20.60
N SER A 125 10.55 6.03 -21.13
CA SER A 125 10.33 6.17 -22.58
C SER A 125 10.92 7.47 -23.14
N MET A 126 10.97 8.53 -22.33
CA MET A 126 11.60 9.80 -22.66
C MET A 126 13.12 9.80 -22.46
N GLN A 127 13.67 8.86 -21.68
CA GLN A 127 15.09 8.82 -21.31
C GLN A 127 16.04 8.96 -22.49
N LYS A 128 15.74 8.27 -23.59
CA LYS A 128 16.53 8.31 -24.83
C LYS A 128 16.76 9.71 -25.41
N PHE A 129 15.95 10.71 -25.07
CA PHE A 129 16.06 12.07 -25.62
C PHE A 129 16.95 12.99 -24.80
N PHE A 130 17.01 12.82 -23.48
CA PHE A 130 17.86 13.64 -22.60
C PHE A 130 19.15 12.93 -22.19
N GLU A 131 19.25 11.61 -22.30
CA GLU A 131 20.49 10.87 -22.04
C GLU A 131 21.70 11.43 -22.82
N PRO A 132 21.58 11.80 -24.12
CA PRO A 132 22.70 12.38 -24.87
C PRO A 132 23.19 13.72 -24.31
N LEU A 133 22.31 14.54 -23.70
CA LEU A 133 22.66 15.85 -23.13
C LEU A 133 23.62 15.74 -21.94
N TYR A 134 23.72 14.57 -21.31
CA TYR A 134 24.69 14.31 -20.23
C TYR A 134 26.03 13.75 -20.72
N HIS A 135 26.16 13.49 -22.03
CA HIS A 135 27.35 12.87 -22.65
C HIS A 135 27.95 13.74 -23.77
N CYS A 136 27.35 14.89 -24.09
CA CYS A 136 27.91 15.85 -25.04
C CYS A 136 28.67 16.93 -24.28
N ASP A 137 29.93 17.16 -24.66
CA ASP A 137 30.65 18.37 -24.25
C ASP A 137 29.97 19.60 -24.87
N PRO A 138 29.88 20.73 -24.15
CA PRO A 138 29.36 21.96 -24.72
C PRO A 138 30.35 22.51 -25.74
N GLU A 139 29.88 22.73 -26.98
CA GLU A 139 30.58 23.59 -27.96
C GLU A 139 30.35 25.08 -27.63
#